data_AF-A0A839LM45-F1
#
_entry.id   AF-A0A839LM45-F1
#
_cell.length_a   1.000
_cell.length_b   1.000
_cell.length_c   1.000
_cell.angle_alpha   90.00
_cell.angle_beta   90.00
_cell.angle_gamma   90.00
#
_symmetry.space_group_name_H-M   'P 1'
#
loop_
_entity.id
_entity.type
_entity.pdbx_description
1 polymer ?
#
loop_
_entity_poly.entity_id
_entity_poly.type
_entity_poly.pdbx_seq_one_letter_code
_entity_poly.pdbx_strand_id
1 'polypeptide(L)'
;YGCSKLAGEQAIRASGCTHLILRTSWVYAARGGNFAKTMLRLAAERDQLKVIADQIGAPTGADLLADLSAHMIRATLARPELGGIYHAVAAGETSWHAYASHV
;
A
#
# COMPACT_ATOMS: atom_id res chain seq x y z
N TYR A 1 14.07 -6.65 0.10
CA TYR A 1 13.01 -5.75 0.63
C TYR A 1 12.12 -6.45 1.64
N GLY A 2 11.37 -7.51 1.27
CA GLY A 2 10.45 -8.20 2.20
C GLY A 2 11.08 -8.64 3.52
N CYS A 3 12.25 -9.29 3.48
CA CYS A 3 12.95 -9.75 4.69
C CYS A 3 13.27 -8.63 5.69
N SER A 4 13.72 -7.45 5.20
CA SER A 4 14.05 -6.33 6.10
C SER A 4 12.79 -5.69 6.70
N LYS A 5 11.67 -5.67 5.97
CA LYS A 5 10.37 -5.22 6.51
C LYS A 5 9.87 -6.18 7.58
N LEU A 6 9.94 -7.50 7.35
CA LEU A 6 9.58 -8.51 8.33
C LEU A 6 10.42 -8.41 9.61
N ALA A 7 11.74 -8.18 9.48
CA ALA A 7 12.60 -7.97 10.64
C ALA A 7 12.16 -6.75 11.48
N GLY A 8 11.75 -5.66 10.84
CA GLY A 8 11.19 -4.49 11.53
C GLY A 8 9.88 -4.79 12.26
N GLU A 9 8.97 -5.55 11.63
CA GLU A 9 7.73 -6.00 12.28
C GLU A 9 8.02 -6.87 13.51
N GLN A 10 8.99 -7.78 13.41
CA GLN A 10 9.42 -8.63 14.52
C GLN A 10 10.01 -7.79 15.66
N ALA A 11 10.83 -6.79 15.36
CA ALA A 11 11.40 -5.89 16.37
C ALA A 11 10.32 -5.09 17.11
N ILE A 12 9.33 -4.54 16.40
CA ILE A 12 8.20 -3.84 17.02
C ILE A 12 7.44 -4.78 17.96
N ARG A 13 7.14 -6.01 17.53
CA ARG A 13 6.44 -7.01 18.36
C ARG A 13 7.25 -7.41 19.59
N ALA A 14 8.56 -7.62 19.43
CA ALA A 14 9.45 -8.01 20.51
C ALA A 14 9.59 -6.91 21.59
N SER A 15 9.35 -5.64 21.24
CA SER A 15 9.36 -4.54 22.21
C SER A 15 8.20 -4.59 23.23
N GLY A 16 7.14 -5.37 22.95
CA GLY A 16 5.96 -5.45 23.80
C GLY A 16 5.07 -4.20 23.77
N CYS A 17 5.38 -3.20 22.94
CA CYS A 17 4.53 -2.02 22.81
C CYS A 17 3.19 -2.35 22.14
N THR A 18 2.15 -1.60 22.48
CA THR A 18 0.93 -1.54 21.69
C THR A 18 1.28 -1.00 20.31
N HIS A 19 0.94 -1.75 19.25
CA HIS A 19 1.37 -1.43 17.89
C HIS A 19 0.24 -1.63 16.90
N LEU A 20 0.37 -0.94 15.77
CA LEU A 20 -0.43 -1.13 14.57
C LEU A 20 0.52 -1.32 13.40
N ILE A 21 0.58 -2.54 12.85
CA ILE A 21 1.37 -2.86 11.67
C ILE A 21 0.41 -3.04 10.51
N LEU A 22 0.42 -2.09 9.58
CA LEU A 22 -0.41 -2.15 8.37
C LEU A 22 0.44 -2.65 7.20
N ARG A 23 0.16 -3.88 6.76
CA ARG A 23 0.74 -4.44 5.53
C ARG A 23 -0.11 -4.00 4.36
N THR A 24 0.52 -3.37 3.37
CA THR A 24 -0.15 -2.80 2.20
C THR A 24 0.62 -3.14 0.93
N SER A 25 0.03 -2.86 -0.23
CA SER A 25 0.61 -3.10 -1.55
C SER A 25 0.31 -1.96 -2.50
N TRP A 26 1.21 -1.75 -3.46
CA TRP A 26 0.99 -0.90 -4.65
C TRP A 26 0.50 0.51 -4.29
N VAL A 27 1.18 1.12 -3.30
CA VAL A 27 0.80 2.44 -2.79
C VAL A 27 1.00 3.51 -3.86
N TYR A 28 -0.04 4.31 -4.11
CA TYR A 28 0.02 5.48 -4.98
C TYR A 28 -0.53 6.72 -4.28
N ALA A 29 -0.14 7.90 -4.75
CA ALA A 29 -0.53 9.17 -4.15
C ALA A 29 -0.57 10.30 -5.19
N ALA A 30 -1.33 11.36 -4.90
CA ALA A 30 -1.35 12.56 -5.74
C ALA A 30 0.02 13.29 -5.76
N ARG A 31 0.86 13.11 -4.73
CA ARG A 31 2.20 13.71 -4.60
C ARG A 31 3.29 12.63 -4.62
N GLY A 32 4.52 13.02 -5.00
CA GLY A 32 5.63 12.07 -5.16
C GLY A 32 5.54 11.21 -6.43
N GLY A 33 6.59 10.43 -6.69
CA GLY A 33 6.64 9.47 -7.79
C GLY A 33 5.90 8.17 -7.45
N ASN A 34 5.09 7.67 -8.39
CA ASN A 34 4.40 6.38 -8.27
C ASN A 34 4.15 5.77 -9.66
N PHE A 35 3.58 4.57 -9.67
CA PHE A 35 3.31 3.83 -10.91
C PHE A 35 2.39 4.61 -11.87
N ALA A 36 1.24 5.11 -11.39
CA ALA A 36 0.27 5.80 -12.24
C ALA A 36 0.89 7.02 -12.96
N LYS A 37 1.65 7.84 -12.22
CA LYS A 37 2.36 8.98 -12.83
C LYS A 37 3.42 8.56 -13.83
N THR A 38 4.13 7.46 -13.55
CA THR A 38 5.10 6.90 -14.49
C THR A 38 4.41 6.46 -15.77
N MET A 39 3.25 5.80 -15.68
CA MET A 39 2.47 5.38 -16.85
C MET A 39 1.98 6.57 -17.66
N LEU A 40 1.37 7.57 -17.01
CA LEU A 40 0.90 8.80 -17.68
C LEU A 40 2.03 9.52 -18.43
N ARG A 41 3.19 9.68 -17.80
CA ARG A 41 4.36 10.30 -18.43
C ARG A 41 4.84 9.49 -19.63
N LEU A 42 4.97 8.18 -19.48
CA LEU A 42 5.43 7.31 -20.57
C LEU A 42 4.44 7.25 -21.73
N ALA A 43 3.13 7.32 -21.46
CA ALA A 43 2.08 7.37 -22.48
C ALA A 43 2.13 8.66 -23.32
N ALA A 44 2.61 9.77 -22.74
CA ALA A 44 2.85 11.01 -23.49
C ALA A 44 4.13 10.97 -24.34
N GLU A 45 5.09 10.10 -24.00
CA GLU A 45 6.41 10.02 -24.64
C GLU A 45 6.53 8.89 -25.67
N ARG A 46 5.63 7.89 -25.65
CA ARG A 46 5.78 6.65 -26.42
C ARG A 46 4.46 6.17 -26.98
N ASP A 47 4.49 5.69 -28.21
CA ASP A 47 3.32 5.08 -28.88
C ASP A 47 2.93 3.72 -28.30
N GLN A 48 3.87 3.02 -27.63
CA GLN A 48 3.63 1.69 -27.06
C GLN A 48 4.39 1.48 -25.74
N LEU A 49 3.74 0.82 -24.78
CA LEU A 49 4.28 0.45 -23.47
C LEU A 49 4.15 -1.06 -23.24
N LYS A 50 5.20 -1.67 -22.68
CA LYS A 50 5.17 -3.06 -22.21
C LYS A 50 5.00 -3.07 -20.70
N VAL A 51 3.85 -3.57 -20.24
CA VAL A 51 3.50 -3.64 -18.81
C VAL A 51 3.18 -5.09 -18.45
N ILE A 52 3.63 -5.50 -17.26
CA ILE A 52 3.49 -6.87 -16.76
C ILE A 52 2.00 -7.18 -16.52
N ALA A 53 1.52 -8.32 -17.03
CA ALA A 53 0.12 -8.71 -16.95
C ALA A 53 -0.18 -9.87 -15.98
N ASP A 54 0.84 -10.58 -15.51
CA ASP A 54 0.73 -11.78 -14.65
C ASP A 54 0.94 -11.48 -13.16
N GLN A 55 1.31 -10.26 -12.80
CA GLN A 55 1.36 -9.80 -11.40
C GLN A 55 0.04 -9.15 -11.01
N ILE A 56 -0.69 -9.82 -10.11
CA ILE A 56 -1.98 -9.38 -9.58
C ILE A 56 -1.81 -8.76 -8.20
N GLY A 57 -2.49 -7.65 -7.96
CA GLY A 57 -2.49 -6.95 -6.67
C GLY A 57 -3.60 -5.90 -6.59
N ALA A 58 -3.58 -5.12 -5.50
CA ALA A 58 -4.56 -4.07 -5.26
C ALA A 58 -3.85 -2.72 -5.13
N PRO A 59 -3.94 -1.82 -6.16
CA PRO A 59 -3.51 -0.43 -6.03
C PRO A 59 -4.20 0.22 -4.84
N THR A 60 -3.42 0.72 -3.89
CA THR A 60 -3.96 1.27 -2.64
C THR A 60 -3.56 2.74 -2.50
N GLY A 61 -4.55 3.61 -2.32
CA GLY A 61 -4.32 5.04 -2.12
C GLY A 61 -3.64 5.36 -0.79
N ALA A 62 -2.64 6.24 -0.80
CA ALA A 62 -1.99 6.72 0.42
C ALA A 62 -2.95 7.54 1.32
N ASP A 63 -3.94 8.19 0.72
CA ASP A 63 -5.06 8.85 1.39
C ASP A 63 -5.93 7.86 2.16
N LEU A 64 -6.33 6.75 1.53
CA LEU A 64 -7.06 5.67 2.21
C LEU A 64 -6.27 5.11 3.40
N LEU A 65 -4.96 4.89 3.24
CA LEU A 65 -4.09 4.42 4.32
C LEU A 65 -3.98 5.45 5.46
N ALA A 66 -3.96 6.74 5.14
CA ALA A 66 -3.92 7.81 6.13
C ALA A 66 -5.21 7.85 6.96
N ASP A 67 -6.37 7.77 6.29
CA ASP A 67 -7.68 7.75 6.96
C ASP A 67 -7.83 6.52 7.85
N LEU A 68 -7.49 5.34 7.33
CA LEU A 68 -7.46 4.09 8.12
C LEU A 68 -6.57 4.22 9.34
N SER A 69 -5.35 4.72 9.17
CA SER A 69 -4.39 4.88 10.27
C SER A 69 -4.93 5.82 11.35
N ALA A 70 -5.53 6.96 10.97
CA ALA A 70 -6.10 7.91 11.92
C ALA A 70 -7.24 7.30 12.74
N HIS A 71 -8.13 6.53 12.10
CA HIS A 71 -9.21 5.83 12.80
C HIS A 71 -8.70 4.74 13.73
N MET A 72 -7.75 3.93 13.25
CA MET A 72 -7.20 2.82 14.03
C MET A 72 -6.41 3.32 15.25
N ILE A 73 -5.59 4.37 15.09
CA ILE A 73 -4.87 4.98 16.23
C ILE A 73 -5.86 5.42 17.30
N ARG A 74 -6.91 6.17 16.93
CA ARG A 74 -7.93 6.61 17.89
C ARG A 74 -8.63 5.43 18.58
N ALA A 75 -8.98 4.39 17.83
CA ALA A 75 -9.63 3.21 18.37
C ALA A 75 -8.72 2.44 19.33
N THR A 76 -7.45 2.24 18.98
CA THR A 76 -6.48 1.51 19.80
C THR A 76 -6.08 2.29 21.05
N LEU A 77 -6.08 3.63 21.03
CA LEU A 77 -5.87 4.44 22.23
C LEU A 77 -7.00 4.22 23.26
N ALA A 78 -8.24 4.07 22.81
CA ALA A 78 -9.38 3.78 23.68
C ALA A 78 -9.47 2.30 24.08
N ARG A 79 -9.00 1.40 23.22
CA ARG A 79 -9.06 -0.05 23.34
C ARG A 79 -7.74 -0.69 22.89
N PRO A 80 -6.73 -0.76 23.79
CA PRO A 80 -5.40 -1.26 23.45
C PRO A 80 -5.37 -2.67 22.85
N GLU A 81 -6.38 -3.49 23.14
CA GLU A 81 -6.57 -4.84 22.59
C GLU A 81 -6.81 -4.85 21.07
N LEU A 82 -7.13 -3.70 20.47
CA LEU A 82 -7.22 -3.52 19.01
C LEU A 82 -5.84 -3.30 18.37
N GLY A 83 -4.75 -3.36 19.13
CA GLY A 83 -3.40 -3.39 18.57
C GLY A 83 -3.12 -4.71 17.84
N GLY A 84 -2.34 -4.65 16.76
CA GLY A 84 -1.95 -5.86 16.03
C GLY A 84 -1.45 -5.61 14.61
N ILE A 85 -1.49 -6.69 13.82
CA ILE A 85 -1.10 -6.70 12.41
C ILE A 85 -2.36 -6.79 11.55
N TYR A 86 -2.44 -5.94 10.54
CA TYR A 86 -3.58 -5.86 9.63
C TYR A 86 -3.11 -5.84 8.17
N HIS A 87 -3.92 -6.41 7.29
CA HIS A 87 -3.81 -6.16 5.85
C HIS A 87 -4.67 -4.95 5.50
N ALA A 88 -4.03 -3.89 5.01
CA ALA A 88 -4.67 -2.64 4.65
C ALA A 88 -4.44 -2.38 3.15
N VAL A 89 -5.40 -2.85 2.36
CA VAL A 89 -5.41 -2.70 0.90
C VAL A 89 -6.79 -2.24 0.45
N ALA A 90 -6.85 -1.57 -0.70
CA ALA A 90 -8.13 -1.32 -1.37
C ALA A 90 -8.80 -2.66 -1.75
N ALA A 91 -10.12 -2.64 -1.90
CA ALA A 91 -10.86 -3.81 -2.33
C ALA A 91 -10.62 -4.12 -3.82
N GLY A 92 -10.81 -5.39 -4.19
CA GLY A 92 -10.61 -5.88 -5.55
C GLY A 92 -9.15 -6.20 -5.87
N GLU A 93 -8.92 -6.57 -7.13
CA GLU A 93 -7.61 -6.94 -7.65
C GLU A 93 -7.48 -6.53 -9.12
N THR A 94 -6.26 -6.30 -9.57
CA THR A 94 -5.94 -5.98 -10.96
C THR A 94 -4.50 -6.33 -11.27
N SER A 95 -4.15 -6.42 -12.55
CA SER A 95 -2.75 -6.54 -12.99
C SER A 95 -2.11 -5.16 -13.18
N TRP A 96 -0.78 -5.08 -13.20
CA TRP A 96 -0.11 -3.81 -13.57
C TRP A 96 -0.55 -3.34 -14.95
N HIS A 97 -0.71 -4.27 -15.91
CA HIS A 97 -1.22 -3.97 -17.24
C HIS A 97 -2.63 -3.38 -17.21
N ALA A 98 -3.57 -4.05 -16.53
CA ALA A 98 -4.95 -3.58 -16.44
C ALA A 98 -5.05 -2.25 -15.68
N TYR A 99 -4.23 -2.03 -14.65
CA TYR A 99 -4.11 -0.74 -13.99
C TYR A 99 -3.58 0.34 -14.95
N ALA A 100 -2.51 0.05 -15.70
CA ALA A 100 -1.94 0.98 -16.69
C ALA A 100 -2.92 1.35 -17.80
N SER A 101 -3.82 0.44 -18.20
CA SER A 101 -4.86 0.71 -19.20
C SER A 101 -6.02 1.57 -18.68
N HIS A 102 -6.14 1.74 -17.36
CA HIS A 102 -7.20 2.54 -16.74
C HIS A 102 -6.76 3.97 -16.39
N VAL A 103 -5.46 4.18 -16.14
CA VAL A 103 -4.87 5.47 -15.75
C VAL A 103 -4.65 6.41 -16.92
#